data_AF-A0A958LI96-F1
#
_entry.id   AF-A0A958LI96-F1
#
_cell.length_a   1.000
_cell.length_b   1.000
_cell.length_c   1.000
_cell.angle_alpha   90.00
_cell.angle_beta   90.00
_cell.angle_gamma   90.00
#
_symmetry.space_group_name_H-M   'P 1'
#
loop_
_entity.id
_entity.type
_entity.pdbx_description
1 polymer ?
#
loop_
_entity_poly.entity_id
_entity_poly.type
_entity_poly.pdbx_seq_one_letter_code
_entity_poly.pdbx_strand_id
1 'polypeptide(L)'
;MDRLLLTGSISLLIIEIALLLGDLGFIPLDPFHLKENSLRQDEIGSVVQINQEVRRKSKDSLIWENSNSTDRLYAFDSILTLKNSFAKIELKNDIKLQLQENTLVVLEPSESGSKDHLRLRFARGSMRSKANKENLKIRTEEFTLEVGAESDIQLRSQGSDRFEMEVSKGEVKFQVEASSSVPSTIRAGEKVWLENSEVVDKR
;
A
#
# COMPACT_ATOMS: atom_id res chain seq x y z
N MET A 1 25.29 46.47 -41.47
CA MET A 1 24.42 46.34 -40.27
C MET A 1 24.45 44.92 -39.68
N ASP A 2 25.30 44.03 -40.20
CA ASP A 2 25.17 42.57 -39.96
C ASP A 2 25.95 42.03 -38.77
N ARG A 3 26.94 42.78 -38.26
CA ARG A 3 27.77 42.33 -37.13
C ARG A 3 26.97 42.18 -35.84
N LEU A 4 25.98 43.05 -35.63
CA LEU A 4 25.10 43.02 -34.45
C LEU A 4 24.14 41.82 -34.46
N LEU A 5 23.60 41.49 -35.64
CA LEU A 5 22.73 40.33 -35.83
C LEU A 5 23.51 39.03 -35.64
N LEU A 6 24.71 38.95 -36.24
CA LEU A 6 25.58 37.79 -36.12
C LEU A 6 25.99 37.53 -34.65
N THR A 7 26.36 38.58 -33.90
CA THR A 7 26.69 38.46 -32.47
C THR A 7 25.49 38.10 -31.61
N GLY A 8 24.29 38.57 -31.98
CA GLY A 8 23.04 38.21 -31.32
C GLY A 8 22.73 36.73 -31.48
N SER A 9 22.82 36.21 -32.69
CA SER A 9 22.58 34.79 -32.99
C SER A 9 23.57 33.86 -32.30
N ILE A 10 24.87 34.22 -32.25
CA ILE A 10 25.88 33.42 -31.57
C ILE A 10 25.63 33.37 -30.06
N SER A 11 25.26 34.50 -29.44
CA SER A 11 24.93 34.54 -28.01
C SER A 11 23.73 33.64 -27.68
N LEU A 12 22.72 33.64 -28.54
CA LEU A 12 21.51 32.85 -28.35
C LEU A 12 21.80 31.34 -28.49
N LEU A 13 22.63 30.96 -29.46
CA LEU A 13 23.08 29.58 -29.65
C LEU A 13 23.86 29.07 -28.42
N ILE A 14 24.74 29.90 -27.84
CA ILE A 14 25.50 29.52 -26.64
C ILE A 14 24.57 29.29 -25.45
N ILE A 15 23.53 30.12 -25.30
CA ILE A 15 22.52 29.97 -24.24
C ILE A 15 21.75 28.65 -24.43
N GLU A 16 21.31 28.33 -25.65
CA GLU A 16 20.61 27.06 -25.92
C GLU A 16 21.50 25.84 -25.68
N ILE A 17 22.76 25.89 -26.09
CA ILE A 17 23.73 24.81 -25.83
C ILE A 17 23.96 24.65 -24.32
N ALA A 18 24.09 25.75 -23.59
CA ALA A 18 24.24 25.69 -22.14
C ALA A 18 22.99 25.09 -21.47
N LEU A 19 21.78 25.49 -21.88
CA LEU A 19 20.53 24.92 -21.39
C LEU A 19 20.43 23.42 -21.69
N LEU A 20 20.80 22.98 -22.89
CA LEU A 20 20.78 21.57 -23.28
C LEU A 20 21.82 20.76 -22.51
N LEU A 21 23.04 21.28 -22.32
CA LEU A 21 24.07 20.61 -21.51
C LEU A 21 23.71 20.57 -20.02
N GLY A 22 22.97 21.56 -19.53
CA GLY A 22 22.36 21.54 -18.20
C GLY A 22 21.30 20.44 -18.07
N ASP A 23 20.40 20.31 -19.05
CA ASP A 23 19.36 19.27 -19.08
C ASP A 23 19.94 17.85 -19.17
N LEU A 24 21.05 17.68 -19.88
CA LEU A 24 21.82 16.43 -19.95
C LEU A 24 22.71 16.16 -18.72
N GLY A 25 22.74 17.05 -17.72
CA GLY A 25 23.48 16.86 -16.48
C GLY A 25 25.00 17.02 -16.58
N PHE A 26 25.52 17.57 -17.67
CA PHE A 26 26.97 17.82 -17.85
C PHE A 26 27.46 19.07 -17.13
N ILE A 27 26.57 20.04 -16.88
CA ILE A 27 26.87 21.30 -16.19
C ILE A 27 25.81 21.51 -15.09
N PRO A 28 26.19 21.81 -13.84
CA PRO A 28 25.24 22.14 -12.78
C PRO A 28 24.70 23.55 -13.00
N LEU A 29 23.70 23.65 -13.88
CA LEU A 29 22.92 24.87 -14.05
C LEU A 29 21.66 24.73 -13.21
N ASP A 30 21.64 25.41 -12.06
CA ASP A 30 20.48 25.49 -11.15
C ASP A 30 19.62 26.78 -11.32
N PRO A 31 19.22 27.25 -12.52
CA PRO A 31 18.38 28.46 -12.61
C PRO A 31 16.87 28.17 -12.48
N PHE A 32 16.45 26.90 -12.46
CA PHE A 32 15.06 26.53 -12.24
C PHE A 32 15.01 25.44 -11.17
N HIS A 33 14.54 25.82 -9.98
CA HIS A 33 13.99 24.87 -9.02
C HIS A 33 12.70 24.27 -9.60
N LEU A 34 12.84 23.47 -10.67
CA LEU A 34 11.96 22.34 -10.83
C LEU A 34 12.22 21.53 -9.57
N LYS A 35 11.26 21.56 -8.64
CA LYS A 35 11.19 20.54 -7.61
C LYS A 35 11.30 19.23 -8.37
N GLU A 36 12.48 18.62 -8.34
CA GLU A 36 12.57 17.18 -8.38
C GLU A 36 11.70 16.73 -7.20
N ASN A 37 10.40 16.54 -7.48
CA ASN A 37 9.69 15.42 -6.93
C ASN A 37 10.45 14.19 -7.45
N SER A 38 11.66 13.97 -6.91
CA SER A 38 12.15 12.64 -6.66
C SER A 38 10.93 11.92 -6.12
N LEU A 39 10.49 10.91 -6.86
CA LEU A 39 9.37 10.05 -6.54
C LEU A 39 9.69 9.42 -5.20
N ARG A 40 9.49 10.18 -4.12
CA ARG A 40 9.66 9.75 -2.75
C ARG A 40 8.46 8.89 -2.53
N GLN A 41 8.55 7.64 -2.99
CA GLN A 41 7.56 6.62 -2.71
C GLN A 41 7.38 6.66 -1.19
N ASP A 42 6.13 6.89 -0.77
CA ASP A 42 5.82 6.94 0.65
C ASP A 42 6.14 5.57 1.23
N GLU A 43 7.20 5.50 2.03
CA GLU A 43 7.52 4.30 2.81
C GLU A 43 6.32 4.04 3.73
N ILE A 44 5.75 2.84 3.71
CA ILE A 44 4.57 2.48 4.51
C ILE A 44 4.96 1.54 5.65
N GLY A 45 6.09 0.85 5.57
CA GLY A 45 6.53 -0.06 6.62
C GLY A 45 7.75 -0.88 6.25
N SER A 46 7.95 -1.99 6.95
CA SER A 46 9.03 -2.94 6.70
C SER A 46 8.62 -4.37 7.00
N VAL A 47 9.28 -5.32 6.33
CA VAL A 47 9.18 -6.73 6.67
C VAL A 47 10.10 -7.00 7.86
N VAL A 48 9.55 -7.60 8.91
CA VAL A 48 10.29 -7.89 10.16
C VAL A 48 10.70 -9.35 10.24
N GLN A 49 9.90 -10.24 9.66
CA GLN A 49 10.18 -11.68 9.70
C GLN A 49 9.62 -12.36 8.45
N ILE A 50 10.41 -13.23 7.85
CA ILE A 50 9.99 -14.13 6.78
C ILE A 50 10.30 -15.57 7.20
N ASN A 51 9.41 -16.47 6.82
CA ASN A 51 9.68 -17.91 6.76
C ASN A 51 9.39 -18.40 5.34
N GLN A 52 10.38 -19.04 4.72
CA GLN A 52 10.33 -19.57 3.34
C GLN A 52 10.14 -18.51 2.25
N GLU A 53 9.22 -18.73 1.30
CA GLU A 53 9.10 -17.96 0.07
C GLU A 53 8.06 -16.85 0.19
N VAL A 54 8.54 -15.63 0.28
CA VAL A 54 7.74 -14.40 0.22
C VAL A 54 8.24 -13.59 -0.96
N ARG A 55 7.30 -13.13 -1.79
CA ARG A 55 7.60 -12.31 -2.96
C ARG A 55 6.99 -10.93 -2.81
N ARG A 56 7.73 -9.93 -3.27
CA ARG A 56 7.29 -8.55 -3.38
C ARG A 56 7.26 -8.16 -4.85
N LYS A 57 6.24 -7.40 -5.23
CA LYS A 57 6.19 -6.71 -6.51
C LYS A 57 5.99 -5.23 -6.22
N SER A 58 7.03 -4.46 -6.53
CA SER A 58 7.02 -3.00 -6.41
C SER A 58 6.05 -2.38 -7.43
N LYS A 59 5.53 -1.18 -7.13
CA LYS A 59 4.59 -0.44 -8.01
C LYS A 59 5.03 -0.40 -9.47
N ASP A 60 6.30 -0.07 -9.70
CA ASP A 60 6.87 0.19 -11.03
C ASP A 60 7.53 -1.08 -11.64
N SER A 61 7.37 -2.24 -10.99
CA SER A 61 7.93 -3.51 -11.43
C SER A 61 6.86 -4.44 -12.01
N LEU A 62 7.18 -5.11 -13.10
CA LEU A 62 6.34 -6.17 -13.67
C LEU A 62 6.66 -7.54 -13.08
N ILE A 63 7.81 -7.69 -12.40
CA ILE A 63 8.30 -8.95 -11.89
C ILE A 63 8.10 -9.08 -10.38
N TRP A 64 7.95 -10.32 -9.94
CA TRP A 64 7.97 -10.66 -8.52
C TRP A 64 9.40 -10.96 -8.09
N GLU A 65 9.85 -10.28 -7.03
CA GLU A 65 11.17 -10.42 -6.46
C GLU A 65 11.07 -11.13 -5.10
N ASN A 66 12.12 -11.86 -4.71
CA ASN A 66 12.17 -12.47 -3.38
C ASN A 66 12.32 -11.39 -2.31
N SER A 67 11.55 -11.50 -1.24
CA SER A 67 11.61 -10.59 -0.10
C SER A 67 12.57 -11.08 0.99
N ASN A 68 13.14 -10.14 1.74
CA ASN A 68 13.98 -10.38 2.91
C ASN A 68 13.40 -9.74 4.18
N SER A 69 13.83 -10.24 5.35
CA SER A 69 13.37 -9.78 6.68
C SER A 69 13.85 -8.37 7.09
N THR A 70 14.29 -7.57 6.13
CA THR A 70 14.73 -6.17 6.32
C THR A 70 14.23 -5.26 5.20
N ASP A 71 13.38 -5.78 4.31
CA ASP A 71 12.90 -5.02 3.16
C ASP A 71 11.98 -3.89 3.63
N ARG A 72 12.21 -2.70 3.08
CA ARG A 72 11.30 -1.57 3.22
C ARG A 72 10.15 -1.73 2.24
N LEU A 73 8.97 -1.37 2.69
CA LEU A 73 7.73 -1.44 1.94
C LEU A 73 7.22 -0.03 1.67
N TYR A 74 6.71 0.15 0.46
CA TYR A 74 6.27 1.42 -0.08
C TYR A 74 4.82 1.33 -0.56
N ALA A 75 4.22 2.49 -0.80
CA ALA A 75 2.90 2.58 -1.39
C ALA A 75 2.81 1.78 -2.70
N PHE A 76 1.72 1.02 -2.84
CA PHE A 76 1.40 0.12 -3.96
C PHE A 76 2.26 -1.13 -4.09
N ASP A 77 3.12 -1.41 -3.12
CA ASP A 77 3.79 -2.70 -3.07
C ASP A 77 2.78 -3.84 -2.85
N SER A 78 2.94 -4.89 -3.64
CA SER A 78 2.21 -6.14 -3.46
C SER A 78 3.11 -7.14 -2.74
N ILE A 79 2.60 -7.78 -1.70
CA ILE A 79 3.29 -8.85 -0.97
C ILE A 79 2.51 -10.15 -1.14
N LEU A 80 3.20 -11.19 -1.58
CA LEU A 80 2.68 -12.53 -1.80
C LEU A 80 3.47 -13.55 -0.96
N THR A 81 2.81 -14.22 -0.02
CA THR A 81 3.34 -15.42 0.63
C THR A 81 2.94 -16.65 -0.16
N LEU A 82 3.87 -17.57 -0.38
CA LEU A 82 3.58 -18.83 -1.08
C LEU A 82 3.17 -19.95 -0.11
N LYS A 83 3.07 -21.17 -0.62
CA LYS A 83 2.75 -22.37 0.17
C LYS A 83 3.74 -22.53 1.32
N ASN A 84 3.28 -22.95 2.50
CA ASN A 84 4.09 -23.15 3.70
C ASN A 84 4.91 -21.91 4.14
N SER A 85 4.60 -20.73 3.61
CA SER A 85 5.36 -19.50 3.83
C SER A 85 4.59 -18.55 4.73
N PHE A 86 5.31 -17.68 5.43
CA PHE A 86 4.74 -16.73 6.38
C PHE A 86 5.55 -15.43 6.42
N ALA A 87 4.88 -14.30 6.64
CA ALA A 87 5.53 -13.00 6.80
C ALA A 87 4.94 -12.20 7.98
N LYS A 88 5.81 -11.54 8.75
CA LYS A 88 5.43 -10.44 9.66
C LYS A 88 5.87 -9.12 9.07
N ILE A 89 4.94 -8.20 9.01
CA ILE A 89 5.14 -6.87 8.48
C ILE A 89 4.75 -5.87 9.56
N GLU A 90 5.60 -4.87 9.78
CA GLU A 90 5.29 -3.74 10.63
C GLU A 90 5.10 -2.52 9.74
N LEU A 91 3.90 -1.96 9.81
CA LEU A 91 3.53 -0.77 9.07
C LEU A 91 3.62 0.45 9.98
N LYS A 92 3.63 1.63 9.37
CA LYS A 92 3.52 2.90 10.08
C LYS A 92 2.33 2.87 11.05
N ASN A 93 2.44 3.69 12.09
CA ASN A 93 1.42 3.84 13.13
C ASN A 93 1.19 2.57 13.98
N ASP A 94 2.21 1.72 14.12
CA ASP A 94 2.20 0.53 15.00
C ASP A 94 1.09 -0.46 14.61
N ILE A 95 0.88 -0.61 13.30
CA ILE A 95 0.02 -1.63 12.71
C ILE A 95 0.90 -2.84 12.35
N LYS A 96 0.51 -4.02 12.84
CA LYS A 96 1.25 -5.26 12.61
C LYS A 96 0.41 -6.22 11.80
N LEU A 97 0.97 -6.68 10.68
CA LEU A 97 0.36 -7.69 9.84
C LEU A 97 1.11 -9.00 9.95
N GLN A 98 0.35 -10.08 9.96
CA GLN A 98 0.84 -11.45 9.89
C GLN A 98 0.18 -12.12 8.72
N LEU A 99 0.94 -12.37 7.65
CA LEU A 99 0.47 -13.01 6.44
C LEU A 99 0.79 -14.50 6.51
N GLN A 100 -0.23 -15.35 6.47
CA GLN A 100 -0.07 -16.81 6.41
C GLN A 100 0.19 -17.25 4.97
N GLU A 101 0.24 -18.55 4.72
CA GLU A 101 0.49 -19.07 3.37
C GLU A 101 -0.53 -18.58 2.32
N ASN A 102 -0.10 -18.56 1.06
CA ASN A 102 -0.94 -18.23 -0.10
C ASN A 102 -1.70 -16.90 0.02
N THR A 103 -1.09 -15.92 0.69
CA THR A 103 -1.72 -14.63 1.01
C THR A 103 -1.18 -13.54 0.12
N LEU A 104 -2.09 -12.78 -0.49
CA LEU A 104 -1.76 -11.64 -1.34
C LEU A 104 -2.40 -10.37 -0.77
N VAL A 105 -1.55 -9.40 -0.47
CA VAL A 105 -1.96 -8.06 -0.05
C VAL A 105 -1.28 -7.00 -0.89
N VAL A 106 -1.93 -5.85 -1.04
CA VAL A 106 -1.35 -4.65 -1.66
C VAL A 106 -1.46 -3.50 -0.69
N LEU A 107 -0.35 -2.83 -0.43
CA LEU A 107 -0.33 -1.64 0.43
C LEU A 107 -0.83 -0.45 -0.38
N GLU A 108 -1.81 0.27 0.15
CA GLU A 108 -2.34 1.47 -0.51
C GLU A 108 -1.95 2.71 0.32
N PRO A 109 -1.62 3.84 -0.31
CA PRO A 109 -1.33 5.07 0.43
C PRO A 109 -2.58 5.52 1.20
N SER A 110 -2.41 6.23 2.31
CA SER A 110 -3.53 6.92 2.96
C SER A 110 -4.17 7.93 2.01
N GLU A 111 -5.46 8.21 2.19
CA GLU A 111 -6.18 9.14 1.32
C GLU A 111 -5.71 10.59 1.60
N SER A 112 -5.47 11.35 0.53
CA SER A 112 -4.90 12.70 0.64
C SER A 112 -5.82 13.60 1.46
N GLY A 113 -5.29 14.18 2.56
CA GLY A 113 -6.06 15.02 3.48
C GLY A 113 -6.71 14.26 4.65
N SER A 114 -6.71 12.94 4.64
CA SER A 114 -7.11 12.11 5.79
C SER A 114 -5.88 11.66 6.57
N LYS A 115 -5.79 11.99 7.85
CA LYS A 115 -4.65 11.60 8.71
C LYS A 115 -4.73 10.15 9.19
N ASP A 116 -5.87 9.48 9.05
CA ASP A 116 -6.23 8.52 10.09
C ASP A 116 -6.23 7.05 9.66
N HIS A 117 -6.13 6.72 8.36
CA HIS A 117 -6.28 5.34 7.91
C HIS A 117 -5.17 4.91 6.96
N LEU A 118 -4.35 3.96 7.41
CA LEU A 118 -3.58 3.16 6.47
C LEU A 118 -4.55 2.29 5.66
N ARG A 119 -4.29 2.13 4.37
CA ARG A 119 -5.14 1.32 3.48
C ARG A 119 -4.39 0.09 3.02
N LEU A 120 -5.09 -1.03 3.00
CA LEU A 120 -4.58 -2.30 2.48
C LEU A 120 -5.67 -2.94 1.63
N ARG A 121 -5.29 -3.46 0.47
CA ARG A 121 -6.13 -4.35 -0.32
C ARG A 121 -5.78 -5.79 -0.02
N PHE A 122 -6.75 -6.55 0.50
CA PHE A 122 -6.64 -7.99 0.71
C PHE A 122 -7.28 -8.71 -0.47
N ALA A 123 -6.49 -9.50 -1.19
CA ALA A 123 -6.98 -10.23 -2.36
C ALA A 123 -7.36 -11.68 -2.04
N ARG A 124 -6.51 -12.39 -1.28
CA ARG A 124 -6.72 -13.79 -0.91
C ARG A 124 -5.77 -14.23 0.21
N GLY A 125 -6.05 -15.41 0.77
CA GLY A 125 -5.24 -16.14 1.74
C GLY A 125 -5.77 -16.01 3.16
N SER A 126 -4.87 -15.86 4.12
CA SER A 126 -5.21 -15.66 5.52
C SER A 126 -4.24 -14.66 6.14
N MET A 127 -4.78 -13.62 6.78
CA MET A 127 -4.00 -12.62 7.48
C MET A 127 -4.55 -12.35 8.87
N ARG A 128 -3.66 -11.96 9.78
CA ARG A 128 -4.03 -11.34 11.04
C ARG A 128 -3.50 -9.91 11.05
N SER A 129 -4.32 -8.98 11.50
CA SER A 129 -3.96 -7.57 11.64
C SER A 129 -4.16 -7.13 13.08
N LYS A 130 -3.16 -6.43 13.61
CA LYS A 130 -3.25 -5.78 14.91
C LYS A 130 -3.00 -4.29 14.73
N ALA A 131 -4.03 -3.49 14.97
CA ALA A 131 -4.01 -2.03 14.89
C ALA A 131 -3.90 -1.48 16.31
N ASN A 132 -2.70 -1.05 16.75
CA ASN A 132 -2.53 -0.58 18.14
C ASN A 132 -2.98 0.89 18.27
N LYS A 133 -2.44 1.79 17.44
CA LYS A 133 -2.65 3.24 17.63
C LYS A 133 -3.66 3.87 16.68
N GLU A 134 -3.63 3.47 15.42
CA GLU A 134 -4.42 4.07 14.35
C GLU A 134 -5.30 3.02 13.69
N ASN A 135 -6.34 3.50 13.05
CA ASN A 135 -7.29 2.67 12.32
C ASN A 135 -6.65 2.13 11.02
N LEU A 136 -7.10 0.95 10.60
CA LEU A 136 -6.68 0.31 9.35
C LEU A 136 -7.92 0.06 8.48
N LYS A 137 -7.90 0.53 7.24
CA LYS A 137 -8.91 0.19 6.24
C LYS A 137 -8.41 -0.99 5.40
N ILE A 138 -9.13 -2.11 5.46
CA ILE A 138 -8.88 -3.30 4.63
C ILE A 138 -9.97 -3.39 3.59
N ARG A 139 -9.59 -3.34 2.32
CA ARG A 139 -10.51 -3.43 1.18
C ARG A 139 -10.35 -4.78 0.48
N THR A 140 -11.45 -5.42 0.14
CA THR A 140 -11.51 -6.56 -0.77
C THR A 140 -12.14 -6.12 -2.09
N GLU A 141 -12.47 -7.05 -2.98
CA GLU A 141 -13.25 -6.72 -4.18
C GLU A 141 -14.72 -6.42 -3.85
N GLU A 142 -15.23 -6.98 -2.75
CA GLU A 142 -16.64 -6.99 -2.40
C GLU A 142 -17.02 -5.99 -1.29
N PHE A 143 -16.11 -5.78 -0.34
CA PHE A 143 -16.39 -5.02 0.87
C PHE A 143 -15.14 -4.29 1.41
N THR A 144 -15.40 -3.38 2.32
CA THR A 144 -14.41 -2.64 3.07
C THR A 144 -14.62 -2.84 4.57
N LEU A 145 -13.53 -3.10 5.27
CA LEU A 145 -13.44 -3.20 6.73
C LEU A 145 -12.68 -1.99 7.25
N GLU A 146 -13.26 -1.27 8.20
CA GLU A 146 -12.55 -0.26 8.99
C GLU A 146 -12.27 -0.84 10.37
N VAL A 147 -11.02 -1.26 10.56
CA VAL A 147 -10.52 -1.81 11.82
C VAL A 147 -10.16 -0.63 12.72
N GLY A 148 -10.82 -0.54 13.87
CA GLY A 148 -10.55 0.51 14.85
C GLY A 148 -9.18 0.34 15.52
N ALA A 149 -8.67 1.42 16.12
CA ALA A 149 -7.51 1.36 17.01
C ALA A 149 -7.73 0.35 18.15
N GLU A 150 -6.63 -0.16 18.70
CA GLU A 150 -6.60 -1.24 19.71
C GLU A 150 -7.31 -2.55 19.30
N SER A 151 -7.49 -2.79 18.00
CA SER A 151 -8.17 -3.99 17.48
C SER A 151 -7.21 -5.08 17.00
N ASP A 152 -7.67 -6.32 17.09
CA ASP A 152 -6.96 -7.51 16.65
C ASP A 152 -7.94 -8.41 15.90
N ILE A 153 -7.67 -8.62 14.61
CA ILE A 153 -8.58 -9.30 13.70
C ILE A 153 -7.86 -10.36 12.89
N GLN A 154 -8.56 -11.44 12.56
CA GLN A 154 -8.14 -12.45 11.61
C GLN A 154 -9.12 -12.49 10.44
N LEU A 155 -8.58 -12.46 9.22
CA LEU A 155 -9.34 -12.51 7.97
C LEU A 155 -8.82 -13.67 7.11
N ARG A 156 -9.73 -14.53 6.65
CA ARG A 156 -9.41 -15.68 5.80
C ARG A 156 -10.37 -15.72 4.60
N SER A 157 -9.83 -15.88 3.40
CA SER A 157 -10.63 -16.19 2.20
C SER A 157 -10.78 -17.71 2.03
N GLN A 158 -11.97 -18.16 1.65
CA GLN A 158 -12.30 -19.55 1.34
C GLN A 158 -12.86 -19.69 -0.09
N GLY A 159 -12.01 -19.43 -1.08
CA GLY A 159 -12.39 -19.35 -2.49
C GLY A 159 -12.30 -17.90 -2.98
N SER A 160 -13.09 -17.56 -4.01
CA SER A 160 -13.21 -16.20 -4.54
C SER A 160 -14.10 -15.32 -3.67
N ASP A 161 -15.26 -15.84 -3.24
CA ASP A 161 -16.38 -14.99 -2.79
C ASP A 161 -16.83 -15.29 -1.35
N ARG A 162 -16.03 -16.07 -0.61
CA ARG A 162 -16.31 -16.41 0.79
C ARG A 162 -15.18 -15.97 1.69
N PHE A 163 -15.51 -15.24 2.74
CA PHE A 163 -14.57 -14.74 3.72
C PHE A 163 -15.05 -15.08 5.12
N GLU A 164 -14.08 -15.29 5.99
CA GLU A 164 -14.29 -15.55 7.40
C GLU A 164 -13.47 -14.53 8.17
N MET A 165 -14.14 -13.81 9.04
CA MET A 165 -13.52 -12.81 9.90
C MET A 165 -13.77 -13.14 11.36
N GLU A 166 -12.73 -13.04 12.16
CA GLU A 166 -12.81 -13.16 13.62
C GLU A 166 -12.21 -11.91 14.24
N VAL A 167 -12.94 -11.29 15.17
CA VAL A 167 -12.47 -10.11 15.91
C VAL A 167 -12.09 -10.57 17.30
N SER A 168 -10.79 -10.69 17.59
CA SER A 168 -10.32 -11.09 18.91
C SER A 168 -10.35 -9.94 19.92
N LYS A 169 -10.14 -8.70 19.45
CA LYS A 169 -10.17 -7.48 20.28
C LYS A 169 -10.66 -6.29 19.44
N GLY A 170 -11.33 -5.35 20.08
CA GLY A 170 -11.75 -4.07 19.49
C GLY A 170 -13.03 -4.17 18.67
N GLU A 171 -13.13 -3.35 17.63
CA GLU A 171 -14.31 -3.26 16.76
C GLU A 171 -13.91 -3.06 15.29
N VAL A 172 -14.74 -3.59 14.41
CA VAL A 172 -14.61 -3.48 12.96
C VAL A 172 -15.92 -2.98 12.39
N LYS A 173 -15.86 -1.93 11.57
CA LYS A 173 -17.00 -1.51 10.76
C LYS A 173 -16.91 -2.19 9.40
N PHE A 174 -17.95 -2.89 9.02
CA PHE A 174 -18.09 -3.56 7.74
C PHE A 174 -19.01 -2.75 6.84
N GLN A 175 -18.58 -2.51 5.60
CA GLN A 175 -19.36 -1.84 4.57
C GLN A 175 -19.21 -2.58 3.24
N VAL A 176 -20.33 -2.83 2.57
CA VAL A 176 -20.36 -3.41 1.23
C VAL A 176 -20.04 -2.32 0.20
N GLU A 177 -19.13 -2.57 -0.74
CA GLU A 177 -18.75 -1.58 -1.77
C GLU A 177 -19.92 -1.30 -2.73
N ALA A 178 -20.69 -2.33 -3.09
CA ALA A 178 -21.78 -2.25 -4.06
C ALA A 178 -23.11 -1.72 -3.49
N SER A 179 -23.24 -1.58 -2.16
CA SER A 179 -24.50 -1.22 -1.51
C SER A 179 -24.28 -0.04 -0.56
N SER A 180 -25.08 1.02 -0.68
CA SER A 180 -25.13 2.14 0.28
C SER A 180 -25.76 1.74 1.62
N SER A 181 -25.67 0.47 2.01
CA SER A 181 -26.18 -0.07 3.26
C SER A 181 -25.45 0.55 4.46
N VAL A 182 -26.17 0.70 5.57
CA VAL A 182 -25.62 1.17 6.84
C VAL A 182 -24.46 0.26 7.27
N PRO A 183 -23.29 0.81 7.64
CA PRO A 183 -22.16 0.00 8.10
C PRO A 183 -22.57 -0.88 9.28
N SER A 184 -22.25 -2.16 9.23
CA SER A 184 -22.47 -3.07 10.35
C SER A 184 -21.24 -3.11 11.24
N THR A 185 -21.42 -3.09 12.56
CA THR A 185 -20.31 -3.16 13.52
C THR A 185 -20.17 -4.58 14.04
N ILE A 186 -18.94 -5.09 13.98
CA ILE A 186 -18.52 -6.40 14.46
C ILE A 186 -17.57 -6.16 15.63
N ARG A 187 -17.84 -6.80 16.76
CA ARG A 187 -17.16 -6.57 18.05
C ARG A 187 -16.29 -7.75 18.44
N ALA A 188 -15.42 -7.53 19.42
CA ALA A 188 -14.60 -8.57 20.01
C ALA A 188 -15.41 -9.81 20.44
N GLY A 189 -14.87 -10.98 20.14
CA GLY A 189 -15.47 -12.29 20.39
C GLY A 189 -16.37 -12.78 19.25
N GLU A 190 -16.70 -11.95 18.28
CA GLU A 190 -17.59 -12.32 17.18
C GLU A 190 -16.81 -12.94 16.01
N LYS A 191 -17.41 -13.97 15.44
CA LYS A 191 -16.98 -14.62 14.21
C LYS A 191 -18.05 -14.49 13.14
N VAL A 192 -17.64 -13.99 11.98
CA VAL A 192 -18.55 -13.64 10.90
C VAL A 192 -18.13 -14.32 9.61
N TRP A 193 -19.12 -14.89 8.93
CA TRP A 193 -18.98 -15.43 7.58
C TRP A 193 -19.59 -14.44 6.59
N LEU A 194 -18.82 -14.06 5.60
CA LEU A 194 -19.19 -13.14 4.53
C LEU A 194 -19.24 -13.94 3.23
N GLU A 195 -20.36 -13.88 2.51
CA GLU A 195 -20.52 -14.52 1.20
C GLU A 195 -21.33 -13.59 0.30
N ASN A 196 -20.86 -13.38 -0.93
CA ASN A 196 -21.47 -12.45 -1.90
C ASN A 196 -21.73 -11.06 -1.31
N SER A 197 -20.74 -10.50 -0.61
CA SER A 197 -20.84 -9.22 0.09
C SER A 197 -21.89 -9.14 1.21
N GLU A 198 -22.52 -10.24 1.64
CA GLU A 198 -23.49 -10.25 2.74
C GLU A 198 -22.97 -11.00 3.96
N VAL A 199 -23.39 -10.56 5.15
CA VAL A 199 -23.13 -11.29 6.40
C VAL A 199 -24.10 -12.47 6.47
N VAL A 200 -23.58 -13.69 6.31
CA VAL A 200 -24.39 -14.92 6.24
C VAL A 200 -24.58 -15.59 7.60
N ASP A 201 -23.55 -15.57 8.46
CA ASP A 201 -23.63 -16.13 9.82
C ASP A 201 -22.78 -15.31 10.79
N LYS A 202 -23.28 -15.13 12.00
CA LYS A 202 -22.64 -14.38 13.10
C LYS A 202 -22.74 -15.19 14.38
N ARG A 203 -21.60 -15.61 14.92
CA ARG A 203 -21.50 -16.42 16.15
C ARG A 203 -20.58 -15.79 17.18
#